data_AF-A0A317IAA4-F1
#
_entry.id   AF-A0A317IAA4-F1
#
_cell.length_a   1.000
_cell.length_b   1.000
_cell.length_c   1.000
_cell.angle_alpha   90.00
_cell.angle_beta   90.00
_cell.angle_gamma   90.00
#
_symmetry.space_group_name_H-M   'P 1'
#
loop_
_entity.id
_entity.type
_entity.pdbx_description
1 polymer ?
#
loop_
_entity_poly.entity_id
_entity_poly.type
_entity_poly.pdbx_seq_one_letter_code
_entity_poly.pdbx_strand_id
1 'polypeptide(L)'
;METLPRDKVLDLDLAMENGLLCETLMAQKKYAEAEQYAKKKLALEESLLHSDDAVLVHSLTLIGDCEIQQEQFAGAEPFYKRASEIARLQKFPTLGNLLLTLARTEAQLKEFSKAETYKQQALAVKHKANQVEFAENMRRLGVAFMRKQQWAEADACYQEAAEILASIHQDSSPTMAMLTANRGRLCYRQEQYAQAEILYQKAMSMIKTTNRPVNKEVWNGMAEVLEKEGKTDQASKLREQLKATASDVAKPVPH
;
A
#
# COMPACT_ATOMS: atom_id res chain seq x y z
N MET A 1 -22.73 23.17 27.56
CA MET A 1 -22.43 22.58 26.24
C MET A 1 -23.11 23.46 25.22
N GLU A 2 -22.38 24.40 24.61
CA GLU A 2 -22.91 25.20 23.50
C GLU A 2 -23.02 24.28 22.28
N THR A 3 -24.24 24.14 21.76
CA THR A 3 -24.51 23.44 20.50
C THR A 3 -23.99 24.29 19.35
N LEU A 4 -23.23 23.66 18.43
CA LEU A 4 -22.76 24.32 17.21
C LEU A 4 -23.92 24.98 16.45
N PRO A 5 -23.74 26.20 15.88
CA PRO A 5 -24.73 26.84 15.03
C PRO A 5 -25.16 25.92 13.89
N ARG A 6 -26.45 25.95 13.52
CA ARG A 6 -27.04 25.07 12.50
C ARG A 6 -26.27 25.08 11.17
N ASP A 7 -25.76 26.22 10.76
CA ASP A 7 -24.99 26.37 9.51
C ASP A 7 -23.65 25.60 9.58
N LYS A 8 -22.98 25.60 10.74
CA LYS A 8 -21.76 24.81 10.95
C LYS A 8 -22.01 23.31 10.97
N VAL A 9 -23.18 22.89 11.47
CA VAL A 9 -23.59 21.48 11.43
C VAL A 9 -23.82 21.04 9.98
N LEU A 10 -24.49 21.87 9.18
CA LEU A 10 -24.72 21.61 7.76
C LEU A 10 -23.40 21.50 6.97
N ASP A 11 -22.43 22.36 7.26
CA ASP A 11 -21.13 22.32 6.59
C ASP A 11 -20.31 21.06 6.97
N LEU A 12 -20.45 20.55 8.20
CA LEU A 12 -19.85 19.27 8.62
C LEU A 12 -20.54 18.07 7.93
N ASP A 13 -21.86 18.07 7.84
CA ASP A 13 -22.61 17.04 7.13
C ASP A 13 -22.20 17.01 5.64
N LEU A 14 -22.05 18.19 5.03
CA LEU A 14 -21.56 18.33 3.66
C LEU A 14 -20.11 17.85 3.51
N ALA A 15 -19.24 18.11 4.48
CA ALA A 15 -17.88 17.59 4.49
C ALA A 15 -17.86 16.04 4.52
N MET A 16 -18.73 15.43 5.32
CA MET A 16 -18.91 13.98 5.33
C MET A 16 -19.39 13.44 3.98
N GLU A 17 -20.38 14.08 3.36
CA GLU A 17 -20.87 13.69 2.03
C GLU A 17 -19.78 13.76 0.97
N ASN A 18 -19.00 14.84 0.94
CA ASN A 18 -17.83 14.97 0.05
C ASN A 18 -16.81 13.84 0.30
N GLY A 19 -16.61 13.42 1.55
CA GLY A 19 -15.75 12.28 1.89
C GLY A 19 -16.24 10.96 1.29
N LEU A 20 -17.53 10.66 1.44
CA LEU A 20 -18.14 9.45 0.88
C LEU A 20 -18.10 9.43 -0.66
N LEU A 21 -18.34 10.58 -1.29
CA LEU A 21 -18.22 10.73 -2.75
C LEU A 21 -16.79 10.50 -3.22
N CYS A 22 -15.80 11.08 -2.52
CA CYS A 22 -14.39 10.83 -2.79
C CYS A 22 -14.05 9.33 -2.73
N GLU A 23 -14.40 8.64 -1.64
CA GLU A 23 -14.12 7.21 -1.46
C GLU A 23 -14.81 6.35 -2.53
N THR A 24 -16.05 6.70 -2.90
CA THR A 24 -16.79 6.01 -3.97
C THR A 24 -16.11 6.19 -5.33
N LEU A 25 -15.66 7.40 -5.66
CA LEU A 25 -14.95 7.70 -6.90
C LEU A 25 -13.57 7.04 -6.94
N MET A 26 -12.87 6.97 -5.81
CA MET A 26 -11.63 6.21 -5.66
C MET A 26 -11.84 4.72 -5.98
N ALA A 27 -12.92 4.12 -5.46
CA ALA A 27 -13.26 2.72 -5.78
C ALA A 27 -13.59 2.52 -7.27
N GLN A 28 -14.13 3.53 -7.94
CA GLN A 28 -14.35 3.55 -9.40
C GLN A 28 -13.09 3.92 -10.21
N LYS A 29 -11.95 4.16 -9.55
CA LYS A 29 -10.69 4.62 -10.16
C LYS A 29 -10.76 5.99 -10.84
N LYS A 30 -11.73 6.81 -10.46
CA LYS A 30 -11.92 8.19 -10.94
C LYS A 30 -11.18 9.17 -10.04
N TYR A 31 -9.85 9.06 -10.03
CA TYR A 31 -9.00 9.73 -9.04
C TYR A 31 -9.01 11.25 -9.14
N ALA A 32 -9.02 11.82 -10.35
CA ALA A 32 -9.09 13.26 -10.55
C ALA A 32 -10.42 13.86 -10.06
N GLU A 33 -11.54 13.15 -10.24
CA GLU A 33 -12.83 13.57 -9.71
C GLU A 33 -12.88 13.43 -8.18
N ALA A 34 -12.38 12.31 -7.65
CA ALA A 34 -12.29 12.07 -6.21
C ALA A 34 -11.51 13.18 -5.48
N GLU A 35 -10.37 13.58 -6.06
CA GLU A 35 -9.51 14.63 -5.52
C GLU A 35 -10.26 15.96 -5.32
N GLN A 36 -11.15 16.31 -6.25
CA GLN A 36 -11.96 17.53 -6.12
C GLN A 36 -12.87 17.47 -4.90
N TYR A 37 -13.50 16.33 -4.63
CA TYR A 37 -14.35 16.14 -3.46
C TYR A 37 -13.53 16.10 -2.16
N ALA A 38 -12.35 15.47 -2.17
CA ALA A 38 -11.43 15.50 -1.03
C ALA A 38 -10.97 16.93 -0.69
N LYS A 39 -10.67 17.75 -1.72
CA LYS A 39 -10.32 19.17 -1.55
C LYS A 39 -11.49 20.01 -1.03
N LYS A 40 -12.72 19.78 -1.52
CA LYS A 40 -13.94 20.43 -0.99
C LYS A 40 -14.16 20.08 0.48
N LYS A 41 -14.01 18.81 0.83
CA LYS A 41 -14.10 18.33 2.21
C LYS A 41 -13.08 19.05 3.12
N LEU A 42 -11.81 19.05 2.72
CA LEU A 42 -10.75 19.71 3.48
C LEU A 42 -11.04 21.20 3.67
N ALA A 43 -11.45 21.90 2.61
CA ALA A 43 -11.76 23.33 2.69
C ALA A 43 -12.92 23.64 3.64
N LEU A 44 -13.95 22.79 3.68
CA LEU A 44 -15.06 22.91 4.64
C LEU A 44 -14.56 22.71 6.07
N GLU A 45 -13.82 21.64 6.33
CA GLU A 45 -13.27 21.34 7.67
C GLU A 45 -12.34 22.45 8.16
N GLU A 46 -11.47 22.99 7.30
CA GLU A 46 -10.57 24.10 7.63
C GLU A 46 -11.29 25.41 7.94
N SER A 47 -12.48 25.63 7.38
CA SER A 47 -13.28 26.82 7.68
C SER A 47 -13.98 26.74 9.05
N LEU A 48 -14.11 25.52 9.60
CA LEU A 48 -14.86 25.25 10.83
C LEU A 48 -13.96 24.90 12.01
N LEU A 49 -12.80 24.29 11.75
CA LEU A 49 -11.92 23.68 12.73
C LEU A 49 -10.58 24.42 12.82
N HIS A 50 -9.82 24.13 13.87
CA HIS A 50 -8.44 24.61 13.98
C HIS A 50 -7.53 23.84 13.01
N SER A 51 -6.43 24.45 12.57
CA SER A 51 -5.49 23.86 11.61
C SER A 51 -4.87 22.53 12.03
N ASP A 52 -4.88 22.25 13.33
CA ASP A 52 -4.24 21.10 13.97
C ASP A 52 -5.28 20.06 14.44
N ASP A 53 -6.52 20.17 13.94
CA ASP A 53 -7.60 19.27 14.29
C ASP A 53 -7.38 17.87 13.68
N ALA A 54 -7.55 16.88 14.55
CA ALA A 54 -7.57 15.45 14.28
C ALA A 54 -8.34 15.06 13.01
N VAL A 55 -9.48 15.69 12.75
CA VAL A 55 -10.37 15.37 11.62
C VAL A 55 -9.67 15.60 10.27
N LEU A 56 -8.80 16.61 10.19
CA LEU A 56 -8.11 16.99 8.95
C LEU A 56 -7.17 15.89 8.44
N VAL A 57 -6.68 15.00 9.31
CA VAL A 57 -5.78 13.90 8.93
C VAL A 57 -6.40 13.02 7.85
N HIS A 58 -7.69 12.68 7.97
CA HIS A 58 -8.37 11.83 6.99
C HIS A 58 -8.46 12.54 5.63
N SER A 59 -8.88 13.80 5.61
CA SER A 59 -9.05 14.58 4.37
C SER A 59 -7.73 14.84 3.65
N LEU A 60 -6.68 15.17 4.40
CA LEU A 60 -5.33 15.32 3.84
C LEU A 60 -4.82 13.99 3.24
N THR A 61 -5.07 12.88 3.92
CA THR A 61 -4.68 11.54 3.44
C THR A 61 -5.44 11.16 2.18
N LEU A 62 -6.74 11.47 2.09
CA LEU A 62 -7.55 11.22 0.89
C LEU A 62 -7.02 11.97 -0.33
N ILE A 63 -6.65 13.25 -0.18
CA ILE A 63 -6.06 14.03 -1.28
C ILE A 63 -4.73 13.41 -1.71
N GLY A 64 -3.84 13.12 -0.75
CA GLY A 64 -2.57 12.47 -1.03
C GLY A 64 -2.77 11.12 -1.76
N ASP A 65 -3.72 10.30 -1.32
CA ASP A 65 -4.03 9.02 -1.96
C ASP A 65 -4.53 9.20 -3.39
N CYS A 66 -5.39 10.19 -3.66
CA CYS A 66 -5.84 10.51 -5.01
C CYS A 66 -4.66 10.90 -5.91
N GLU A 67 -3.73 11.71 -5.42
CA GLU A 67 -2.56 12.16 -6.17
C GLU A 67 -1.56 11.01 -6.41
N ILE A 68 -1.36 10.12 -5.43
CA ILE A 68 -0.55 8.91 -5.60
C ILE A 68 -1.12 8.00 -6.69
N GLN A 69 -2.44 7.82 -6.76
CA GLN A 69 -3.07 7.01 -7.80
C GLN A 69 -2.94 7.63 -9.21
N GLN A 70 -2.70 8.94 -9.28
CA GLN A 70 -2.41 9.69 -10.51
C GLN A 70 -0.89 9.81 -10.77
N GLU A 71 -0.06 9.12 -10.00
CA GLU A 71 1.41 9.20 -10.05
C GLU A 71 2.00 10.61 -9.78
N GLN A 72 1.21 11.49 -9.14
CA GLN A 72 1.58 12.85 -8.77
C GLN A 72 2.26 12.90 -7.39
N PHE A 73 3.41 12.22 -7.25
CA PHE A 73 4.10 12.08 -5.96
C PHE A 73 4.51 13.42 -5.33
N ALA A 74 4.93 14.39 -6.14
CA ALA A 74 5.32 15.72 -5.66
C ALA A 74 4.12 16.54 -5.15
N GLY A 75 2.93 16.33 -5.73
CA GLY A 75 1.69 16.92 -5.22
C GLY A 75 1.29 16.32 -3.86
N ALA A 76 1.45 15.00 -3.72
CA ALA A 76 0.99 14.26 -2.55
C ALA A 76 1.81 14.53 -1.28
N GLU A 77 3.11 14.78 -1.44
CA GLU A 77 4.06 15.01 -0.35
C GLU A 77 3.59 16.05 0.69
N PRO A 78 3.20 17.30 0.33
CA PRO A 78 2.75 18.29 1.31
C PRO A 78 1.53 17.84 2.12
N PHE A 79 0.57 17.13 1.51
CA PHE A 79 -0.62 16.67 2.21
C PHE A 79 -0.29 15.60 3.25
N TYR A 80 0.53 14.61 2.89
CA TYR A 80 0.96 13.60 3.85
C TYR A 80 1.87 14.16 4.94
N LYS A 81 2.72 15.16 4.63
CA LYS A 81 3.55 15.83 5.64
C LYS A 81 2.69 16.48 6.69
N ARG A 82 1.73 17.31 6.26
CA ARG A 82 0.79 17.96 7.17
C ARG A 82 -0.04 16.95 7.96
N ALA A 83 -0.55 15.90 7.31
CA ALA A 83 -1.27 14.83 8.00
C ALA A 83 -0.41 14.16 9.09
N SER A 84 0.87 13.93 8.82
CA SER A 84 1.82 13.33 9.77
C SER A 84 2.15 14.25 10.96
N GLU A 85 2.20 15.57 10.74
CA GLU A 85 2.43 16.57 11.78
C GLU A 85 1.25 16.61 12.75
N ILE A 86 0.02 16.69 12.22
CA ILE A 86 -1.20 16.65 13.03
C ILE A 86 -1.30 15.31 13.78
N ALA A 87 -1.10 14.18 13.08
CA ALA A 87 -1.11 12.86 13.70
C ALA A 87 -0.07 12.72 14.83
N ARG A 88 1.09 13.39 14.70
CA ARG A 88 2.13 13.43 15.73
C ARG A 88 1.69 14.23 16.95
N LEU A 89 1.14 15.43 16.75
CA LEU A 89 0.63 16.27 17.83
C LEU A 89 -0.50 15.57 18.61
N GLN A 90 -1.40 14.92 17.88
CA GLN A 90 -2.55 14.21 18.44
C GLN A 90 -2.23 12.77 18.89
N LYS A 91 -0.97 12.32 18.78
CA LYS A 91 -0.50 10.97 19.15
C LYS A 91 -1.32 9.84 18.53
N PHE A 92 -1.67 9.98 17.26
CA PHE A 92 -2.47 9.00 16.54
C PHE A 92 -1.73 7.68 16.33
N PRO A 93 -2.38 6.53 16.59
CA PRO A 93 -1.82 5.21 16.31
C PRO A 93 -1.38 5.02 14.84
N THR A 94 -1.99 5.76 13.92
CA THR A 94 -1.74 5.70 12.47
C THR A 94 -0.52 6.49 12.02
N LEU A 95 0.16 7.25 12.90
CA LEU A 95 1.34 8.06 12.54
C LEU A 95 2.41 7.23 11.82
N GLY A 96 2.68 6.00 12.29
CA GLY A 96 3.65 5.11 11.66
C GLY A 96 3.30 4.78 10.20
N ASN A 97 2.02 4.58 9.89
CA ASN A 97 1.56 4.32 8.52
C ASN A 97 1.72 5.54 7.62
N LEU A 98 1.38 6.74 8.13
CA LEU A 98 1.59 7.99 7.39
C LEU A 98 3.06 8.23 7.06
N LEU A 99 3.96 7.95 8.01
CA LEU A 99 5.41 8.06 7.79
C LEU A 99 5.92 7.05 6.76
N LEU A 100 5.40 5.81 6.74
CA LEU A 100 5.72 4.85 5.67
C LEU A 100 5.18 5.29 4.31
N THR A 101 4.01 5.94 4.28
CA THR A 101 3.48 6.52 3.04
C THR A 101 4.37 7.65 2.54
N LEU A 102 4.84 8.55 3.41
CA LEU A 102 5.85 9.57 3.07
C LEU A 102 7.14 8.94 2.56
N ALA A 103 7.65 7.90 3.25
CA ALA A 103 8.84 7.18 2.81
C ALA A 103 8.67 6.64 1.38
N ARG A 104 7.50 6.07 1.08
CA ARG A 104 7.17 5.55 -0.25
C ARG A 104 7.08 6.67 -1.29
N THR A 105 6.48 7.81 -0.95
CA THR A 105 6.41 8.99 -1.83
C THR A 105 7.81 9.50 -2.17
N GLU A 106 8.69 9.66 -1.18
CA GLU A 106 10.08 10.07 -1.38
C GLU A 106 10.87 9.06 -2.22
N ALA A 107 10.68 7.76 -1.99
CA ALA A 107 11.31 6.72 -2.83
C ALA A 107 10.87 6.81 -4.30
N GLN A 108 9.61 7.20 -4.56
CA GLN A 108 9.12 7.41 -5.94
C GLN A 108 9.74 8.65 -6.58
N LEU A 109 9.97 9.70 -5.79
CA LEU A 109 10.71 10.91 -6.15
C LEU A 109 12.23 10.69 -6.27
N LYS A 110 12.72 9.49 -5.95
CA LYS A 110 14.15 9.11 -5.91
C LYS A 110 14.95 9.80 -4.78
N GLU A 111 14.27 10.34 -3.79
CA GLU A 111 14.85 10.93 -2.60
C GLU A 111 15.10 9.86 -1.53
N PHE A 112 15.98 8.89 -1.83
CA PHE A 112 16.14 7.67 -1.02
C PHE A 112 16.59 7.94 0.42
N SER A 113 17.39 8.99 0.65
CA SER A 113 17.82 9.36 2.01
C SER A 113 16.65 9.86 2.86
N LYS A 114 15.72 10.62 2.28
CA LYS A 114 14.49 11.03 2.97
C LYS A 114 13.56 9.84 3.20
N ALA A 115 13.45 8.96 2.20
CA ALA A 115 12.67 7.73 2.33
C ALA A 115 13.14 6.88 3.53
N GLU A 116 14.45 6.69 3.66
CA GLU A 116 15.04 5.96 4.79
C GLU A 116 14.81 6.66 6.13
N THR A 117 14.94 7.99 6.15
CA THR A 117 14.67 8.80 7.33
C THR A 117 13.22 8.61 7.81
N TYR A 118 12.25 8.69 6.90
CA TYR A 118 10.84 8.47 7.24
C TYR A 118 10.55 7.02 7.66
N LYS A 119 11.21 6.03 7.03
CA LYS A 119 11.12 4.63 7.45
C LYS A 119 11.58 4.43 8.89
N GLN A 120 12.72 5.02 9.26
CA GLN A 120 13.25 4.96 10.63
C GLN A 120 12.32 5.65 11.63
N GLN A 121 11.79 6.83 11.29
CA GLN A 121 10.79 7.51 12.12
C GLN A 121 9.54 6.65 12.30
N ALA A 122 9.06 5.99 11.24
CA ALA A 122 7.90 5.11 11.29
C ALA A 122 8.12 3.91 12.23
N LEU A 123 9.29 3.29 12.18
CA LEU A 123 9.66 2.18 13.07
C LEU A 123 9.69 2.61 14.54
N ALA A 124 10.17 3.82 14.83
CA ALA A 124 10.25 4.37 16.19
C ALA A 124 8.86 4.63 16.81
N VAL A 125 7.83 4.85 15.99
CA VAL A 125 6.45 5.11 16.44
C VAL A 125 5.47 4.00 16.05
N LYS A 126 5.98 2.83 15.66
CA LYS A 126 5.19 1.66 15.29
C LYS A 126 4.23 1.29 16.43
N HIS A 127 2.93 1.25 16.12
CA HIS A 127 1.90 0.97 17.11
C HIS A 127 1.44 -0.50 17.05
N LYS A 128 1.03 -1.07 18.19
CA LYS A 128 0.63 -2.50 18.26
C LYS A 128 -0.70 -2.77 17.55
N ALA A 129 -1.63 -1.82 17.57
CA ALA A 129 -2.98 -1.99 17.04
C ALA A 129 -3.06 -2.11 15.49
N ASN A 130 -2.03 -1.69 14.76
CA ASN A 130 -2.03 -1.62 13.29
C ASN A 130 -0.85 -2.36 12.64
N GLN A 131 -0.28 -3.37 13.31
CA GLN A 131 0.93 -4.07 12.83
C GLN A 131 0.77 -4.74 11.46
N VAL A 132 -0.41 -5.28 11.14
CA VAL A 132 -0.69 -5.87 9.81
C VAL A 132 -0.61 -4.82 8.71
N GLU A 133 -1.26 -3.68 8.92
CA GLU A 133 -1.27 -2.56 7.97
C GLU A 133 0.14 -1.95 7.84
N PHE A 134 0.86 -1.82 8.95
CA PHE A 134 2.23 -1.34 8.98
C PHE A 134 3.16 -2.25 8.16
N ALA A 135 3.04 -3.58 8.32
CA ALA A 135 3.82 -4.53 7.54
C ALA A 135 3.48 -4.47 6.04
N GLU A 136 2.21 -4.29 5.68
CA GLU A 136 1.78 -4.10 4.29
C GLU A 136 2.36 -2.80 3.69
N ASN A 137 2.33 -1.69 4.44
CA ASN A 137 2.95 -0.44 4.00
C ASN A 137 4.48 -0.56 3.87
N MET A 138 5.14 -1.26 4.78
CA MET A 138 6.58 -1.55 4.70
C MET A 138 6.91 -2.40 3.46
N ARG A 139 6.09 -3.42 3.16
CA ARG A 139 6.22 -4.21 1.92
C ARG A 139 6.05 -3.33 0.68
N ARG A 140 5.11 -2.40 0.67
CA ARG A 140 4.91 -1.44 -0.43
C ARG A 140 6.09 -0.49 -0.60
N LEU A 141 6.72 -0.05 0.48
CA LEU A 141 7.96 0.71 0.43
C LEU A 141 9.10 -0.12 -0.20
N GLY A 142 9.25 -1.39 0.18
CA GLY A 142 10.20 -2.30 -0.45
C GLY A 142 9.97 -2.47 -1.96
N VAL A 143 8.70 -2.52 -2.40
CA VAL A 143 8.36 -2.53 -3.84
C VAL A 143 8.78 -1.22 -4.52
N ALA A 144 8.61 -0.07 -3.87
CA ALA A 144 9.05 1.21 -4.41
C ALA A 144 10.58 1.24 -4.61
N PHE A 145 11.34 0.82 -3.61
CA PHE A 145 12.81 0.67 -3.72
C PHE A 145 13.20 -0.31 -4.83
N MET A 146 12.55 -1.49 -4.93
CA MET A 146 12.78 -2.46 -6.01
C MET A 146 12.62 -1.84 -7.41
N ARG A 147 11.56 -1.04 -7.62
CA ARG A 147 11.30 -0.39 -8.92
C ARG A 147 12.39 0.62 -9.28
N LYS A 148 13.06 1.20 -8.30
CA LYS A 148 14.18 2.13 -8.47
C LYS A 148 15.56 1.46 -8.33
N GLN A 149 15.59 0.12 -8.33
CA GLN A 149 16.80 -0.70 -8.27
C GLN A 149 17.61 -0.52 -6.96
N GLN A 150 16.96 -0.05 -5.90
CA GLN A 150 17.51 0.02 -4.54
C GLN A 150 17.26 -1.32 -3.85
N TRP A 151 18.06 -2.33 -4.19
CA TRP A 151 17.82 -3.73 -3.82
C TRP A 151 18.06 -4.02 -2.34
N ALA A 152 19.07 -3.38 -1.73
CA ALA A 152 19.40 -3.57 -0.32
C ALA A 152 18.32 -2.96 0.59
N GLU A 153 17.86 -1.76 0.25
CA GLU A 153 16.78 -1.04 0.93
C GLU A 153 15.46 -1.80 0.81
N ALA A 154 15.20 -2.39 -0.37
CA ALA A 154 14.06 -3.26 -0.57
C ALA A 154 14.10 -4.50 0.31
N ASP A 155 15.25 -5.19 0.38
CA ASP A 155 15.41 -6.38 1.22
C ASP A 155 15.21 -6.06 2.69
N ALA A 156 15.80 -4.95 3.17
CA ALA A 156 15.60 -4.47 4.53
C ALA A 156 14.12 -4.21 4.84
N CYS A 157 13.39 -3.54 3.94
CA CYS A 157 11.95 -3.35 4.11
C CYS A 157 11.19 -4.69 4.15
N TYR A 158 11.58 -5.65 3.31
CA TYR A 158 10.94 -6.95 3.29
C TYR A 158 11.23 -7.78 4.55
N GLN A 159 12.44 -7.72 5.07
CA GLN A 159 12.81 -8.37 6.31
C GLN A 159 12.01 -7.80 7.49
N GLU A 160 11.98 -6.47 7.64
CA GLU A 160 11.20 -5.79 8.69
C GLU A 160 9.71 -6.15 8.62
N ALA A 161 9.11 -6.16 7.42
CA ALA A 161 7.72 -6.57 7.25
C ALA A 161 7.49 -8.04 7.67
N ALA A 162 8.43 -8.94 7.38
CA ALA A 162 8.32 -10.36 7.74
C ALA A 162 8.40 -10.54 9.25
N GLU A 163 9.34 -9.86 9.90
CA GLU A 163 9.53 -9.90 11.35
C GLU A 163 8.28 -9.38 12.09
N ILE A 164 7.67 -8.30 11.58
CA ILE A 164 6.41 -7.80 12.13
C ILE A 164 5.30 -8.84 12.02
N LEU A 165 5.08 -9.43 10.84
CA LEU A 165 4.03 -10.44 10.65
C LEU A 165 4.26 -11.69 11.49
N ALA A 166 5.51 -12.15 11.59
CA ALA A 166 5.88 -13.29 12.44
C ALA A 166 5.61 -13.01 13.92
N SER A 167 5.92 -11.78 14.39
CA SER A 167 5.70 -11.39 15.79
C SER A 167 4.21 -11.39 16.22
N ILE A 168 3.29 -11.36 15.26
CA ILE A 168 1.83 -11.43 15.48
C ILE A 168 1.20 -12.71 14.95
N HIS A 169 2.01 -13.76 14.68
CA HIS A 169 1.56 -15.07 14.20
C HIS A 169 0.78 -15.00 12.87
N GLN A 170 1.15 -14.08 11.98
CA GLN A 170 0.57 -13.88 10.65
C GLN A 170 1.46 -14.47 9.54
N ASP A 171 2.18 -15.56 9.84
CA ASP A 171 3.13 -16.23 8.93
C ASP A 171 2.47 -16.83 7.69
N SER A 172 1.17 -17.14 7.76
CA SER A 172 0.37 -17.65 6.64
C SER A 172 -0.51 -16.56 6.02
N SER A 173 -0.29 -15.29 6.38
CA SER A 173 -1.12 -14.19 5.91
C SER A 173 -0.90 -13.92 4.42
N PRO A 174 -1.90 -13.31 3.75
CA PRO A 174 -1.76 -12.85 2.37
C PRO A 174 -0.60 -11.88 2.18
N THR A 175 -0.37 -11.01 3.17
CA THR A 175 0.76 -10.07 3.17
C THR A 175 2.09 -10.82 3.22
N MET A 176 2.21 -11.85 4.06
CA MET A 176 3.42 -12.70 4.12
C MET A 176 3.65 -13.46 2.81
N ALA A 177 2.58 -13.91 2.14
CA ALA A 177 2.69 -14.57 0.84
C ALA A 177 3.23 -13.62 -0.24
N MET A 178 2.68 -12.40 -0.33
CA MET A 178 3.17 -11.38 -1.26
C MET A 178 4.60 -10.94 -0.94
N LEU A 179 4.93 -10.85 0.34
CA LEU A 179 6.27 -10.54 0.81
C LEU A 179 7.28 -11.62 0.38
N THR A 180 6.91 -12.89 0.54
CA THR A 180 7.72 -14.03 0.10
C THR A 180 7.94 -14.00 -1.41
N ALA A 181 6.90 -13.71 -2.19
CA ALA A 181 7.04 -13.55 -3.64
C ALA A 181 7.94 -12.36 -4.03
N ASN A 182 7.85 -11.25 -3.31
CA ASN A 182 8.70 -10.08 -3.54
C ASN A 182 10.18 -10.37 -3.24
N ARG A 183 10.47 -11.17 -2.21
CA ARG A 183 11.84 -11.69 -1.95
C ARG A 183 12.29 -12.65 -3.05
N GLY A 184 11.39 -13.50 -3.56
CA GLY A 184 11.67 -14.34 -4.73
C GLY A 184 12.05 -13.50 -5.95
N ARG A 185 11.33 -12.39 -6.18
CA ARG A 185 11.66 -11.42 -7.23
C ARG A 185 13.02 -10.76 -7.02
N LEU A 186 13.37 -10.44 -5.78
CA LEU A 186 14.69 -9.90 -5.45
C LEU A 186 15.80 -10.91 -5.78
N CYS A 187 15.67 -12.17 -5.36
CA CYS A 187 16.59 -13.25 -5.72
C CYS A 187 16.71 -13.42 -7.24
N TYR A 188 15.59 -13.38 -7.98
CA TYR A 188 15.60 -13.42 -9.44
C TYR A 188 16.42 -12.28 -10.06
N ARG A 189 16.30 -11.06 -9.53
CA ARG A 189 17.07 -9.88 -9.99
C ARG A 189 18.55 -9.99 -9.67
N GLN A 190 18.91 -10.78 -8.66
CA GLN A 190 20.29 -11.12 -8.30
C GLN A 190 20.77 -12.41 -8.99
N GLU A 191 20.03 -12.93 -9.97
CA GLU A 191 20.34 -14.16 -10.72
C GLU A 191 20.38 -15.44 -9.86
N GLN A 192 19.82 -15.39 -8.66
CA GLN A 192 19.68 -16.51 -7.74
C GLN A 192 18.40 -17.30 -8.07
N TYR A 193 18.34 -17.89 -9.26
CA TYR A 193 17.11 -18.49 -9.80
C TYR A 193 16.57 -19.65 -8.95
N ALA A 194 17.43 -20.54 -8.46
CA ALA A 194 17.00 -21.65 -7.60
C ALA A 194 16.38 -21.16 -6.28
N GLN A 195 16.93 -20.11 -5.67
CA GLN A 195 16.37 -19.53 -4.45
C GLN A 195 15.06 -18.78 -4.73
N ALA A 196 14.99 -18.09 -5.88
CA ALA A 196 13.76 -17.46 -6.34
C ALA A 196 12.64 -18.49 -6.55
N GLU A 197 12.95 -19.64 -7.16
CA GLU A 197 12.00 -20.74 -7.37
C GLU A 197 11.37 -21.20 -6.05
N ILE A 198 12.20 -21.48 -5.04
CA ILE A 198 11.76 -21.91 -3.70
C ILE A 198 10.82 -20.86 -3.09
N LEU A 199 11.18 -19.59 -3.19
CA LEU A 199 10.39 -18.49 -2.62
C LEU A 199 9.05 -18.33 -3.35
N TYR A 200 9.02 -18.42 -4.68
CA TYR A 200 7.77 -18.38 -5.43
C TYR A 200 6.89 -19.58 -5.15
N GLN A 201 7.44 -20.79 -5.07
CA GLN A 201 6.69 -21.99 -4.68
C GLN A 201 6.08 -21.85 -3.28
N LYS A 202 6.84 -21.31 -2.31
CA LYS A 202 6.34 -21.02 -0.96
C LYS A 202 5.22 -19.97 -0.99
N ALA A 203 5.37 -18.88 -1.73
CA ALA A 203 4.33 -17.87 -1.86
C ALA A 203 3.04 -18.45 -2.49
N MET A 204 3.17 -19.29 -3.52
CA MET A 204 2.04 -19.96 -4.17
C MET A 204 1.31 -20.91 -3.23
N SER A 205 2.03 -21.68 -2.41
CA SER A 205 1.41 -22.61 -1.44
C SER A 205 0.61 -21.84 -0.37
N MET A 206 1.13 -20.71 0.12
CA MET A 206 0.44 -19.83 1.05
C MET A 206 -0.82 -19.19 0.44
N ILE A 207 -0.77 -18.78 -0.84
CA ILE A 207 -1.96 -18.25 -1.52
C ILE A 207 -3.03 -19.33 -1.67
N LYS A 208 -2.64 -20.57 -2.01
CA LYS A 208 -3.57 -21.68 -2.18
C LYS A 208 -4.31 -22.03 -0.89
N THR A 209 -3.64 -21.97 0.28
CA THR A 209 -4.28 -22.27 1.57
C THR A 209 -5.27 -21.19 2.03
N THR A 210 -5.20 -19.98 1.47
CA THR A 210 -6.09 -18.86 1.84
C THR A 210 -7.32 -18.72 0.93
N ASN A 211 -7.54 -19.67 0.00
CA ASN A 211 -8.61 -19.66 -1.01
C ASN A 211 -8.75 -18.32 -1.76
N ARG A 212 -7.62 -17.64 -1.99
CA ARG A 212 -7.57 -16.35 -2.67
C ARG A 212 -7.45 -16.52 -4.19
N PRO A 213 -7.95 -15.56 -4.98
CA PRO A 213 -7.78 -15.57 -6.43
C PRO A 213 -6.30 -15.62 -6.79
N VAL A 214 -6.01 -16.26 -7.92
CA VAL A 214 -4.66 -16.40 -8.45
C VAL A 214 -4.00 -15.02 -8.57
N ASN A 215 -2.88 -14.84 -7.87
CA ASN A 215 -2.08 -13.64 -7.99
C ASN A 215 -1.14 -13.77 -9.21
N LYS A 216 -1.50 -13.08 -10.30
CA LYS A 216 -0.77 -13.11 -11.57
C LYS A 216 0.71 -12.75 -11.42
N GLU A 217 1.07 -11.85 -10.50
CA GLU A 217 2.46 -11.45 -10.29
C GLU A 217 3.33 -12.60 -9.79
N VAL A 218 2.82 -13.40 -8.85
CA VAL A 218 3.54 -14.55 -8.28
C VAL A 218 3.72 -15.65 -9.33
N TRP A 219 2.67 -15.92 -10.10
CA TRP A 219 2.69 -16.96 -11.14
C TRP A 219 3.59 -16.57 -12.32
N ASN A 220 3.54 -15.31 -12.75
CA ASN A 220 4.45 -14.80 -13.78
C ASN A 220 5.91 -14.85 -13.32
N GLY A 221 6.19 -14.45 -12.08
CA GLY A 221 7.54 -14.52 -11.51
C GLY A 221 8.09 -15.95 -11.46
N MET A 222 7.26 -16.91 -11.05
CA MET A 222 7.61 -18.33 -11.09
C MET A 222 7.87 -18.81 -12.53
N ALA A 223 7.04 -18.43 -13.49
CA ALA A 223 7.25 -18.79 -14.90
C ALA A 223 8.56 -18.22 -15.46
N GLU A 224 8.87 -16.97 -15.15
CA GLU A 224 10.14 -16.32 -15.54
C GLU A 224 11.36 -17.03 -14.94
N VAL A 225 11.29 -17.44 -13.67
CA VAL A 225 12.34 -18.26 -13.03
C VAL A 225 12.54 -19.58 -13.76
N LEU A 226 11.45 -20.32 -14.01
CA LEU A 226 11.50 -21.61 -14.72
C LEU A 226 12.12 -21.48 -16.12
N GLU A 227 11.85 -20.40 -16.84
CA GLU A 227 12.49 -20.12 -18.13
C GLU A 227 13.99 -19.89 -18.01
N LYS A 228 14.42 -19.12 -17.00
CA LYS A 228 15.84 -18.88 -16.74
C LYS A 228 16.61 -20.14 -16.34
N GLU A 229 15.94 -21.09 -15.72
CA GLU A 229 16.50 -22.41 -15.39
C GLU A 229 16.41 -23.43 -16.54
N GLY A 230 15.88 -23.05 -17.71
CA GLY A 230 15.70 -23.94 -18.86
C GLY A 230 14.54 -24.94 -18.73
N LYS A 231 13.69 -24.81 -17.71
CA LYS A 231 12.49 -25.62 -17.47
C LYS A 231 11.30 -25.11 -18.30
N THR A 232 11.50 -24.93 -19.62
CA THR A 232 10.56 -24.28 -20.54
C THR A 232 9.17 -24.93 -20.56
N ASP A 233 9.11 -26.26 -20.51
CA ASP A 233 7.83 -26.99 -20.52
C ASP A 233 7.00 -26.71 -19.26
N GLN A 234 7.66 -26.57 -18.10
CA GLN A 234 7.00 -26.25 -16.84
C GLN A 234 6.51 -24.80 -16.85
N ALA A 235 7.32 -23.87 -17.37
CA ALA A 235 6.94 -22.47 -17.53
C ALA A 235 5.72 -22.32 -18.46
N SER A 236 5.68 -23.03 -19.59
CA SER A 236 4.55 -22.99 -20.52
C SER A 236 3.27 -23.49 -19.87
N LYS A 237 3.32 -24.64 -19.21
CA LYS A 237 2.17 -25.20 -18.46
C LYS A 237 1.67 -24.23 -17.40
N LEU A 238 2.58 -23.57 -16.68
CA LEU A 238 2.21 -22.60 -15.65
C LEU A 238 1.50 -21.37 -16.24
N ARG A 239 1.97 -20.86 -17.38
CA ARG A 239 1.35 -19.74 -18.10
C ARG A 239 -0.03 -20.12 -18.67
N GLU A 240 -0.19 -21.35 -19.16
CA GLU A 240 -1.49 -21.86 -19.61
C GLU A 240 -2.51 -21.93 -18.47
N GLN A 241 -2.10 -22.47 -17.31
CA GLN A 241 -2.94 -22.51 -16.11
C GLN A 241 -3.35 -21.10 -15.66
N LEU A 242 -2.43 -20.13 -15.73
CA LEU A 242 -2.72 -18.74 -15.41
C LEU A 242 -3.77 -18.11 -16.35
N LYS A 243 -3.70 -18.44 -17.66
CA LYS A 243 -4.70 -17.97 -18.65
C LYS A 243 -6.07 -18.61 -18.41
N ALA A 244 -6.11 -19.91 -18.16
CA ALA A 244 -7.36 -20.63 -17.91
C ALA A 244 -8.08 -20.08 -16.66
N THR A 245 -7.35 -19.90 -15.56
CA THR A 245 -7.91 -19.34 -14.32
C THR A 245 -8.36 -17.88 -14.47
N ALA A 246 -7.69 -17.08 -15.28
CA ALA A 246 -8.14 -15.72 -15.60
C ALA A 246 -9.42 -15.69 -16.46
N SER A 247 -9.63 -16.70 -17.32
CA SER A 247 -10.83 -16.82 -18.17
C SER A 247 -12.07 -17.25 -17.39
N ASP A 248 -11.93 -18.06 -16.35
CA ASP A 248 -13.09 -18.55 -15.57
C ASP A 248 -13.64 -17.51 -14.60
N VAL A 249 -12.82 -16.58 -14.11
CA VAL A 249 -13.28 -15.43 -13.30
C VAL A 249 -14.03 -14.40 -14.15
N ALA A 250 -13.82 -14.38 -15.47
CA ALA A 250 -14.44 -13.43 -16.39
C ALA A 250 -15.82 -13.88 -16.91
N LYS A 251 -16.31 -15.07 -16.55
CA LYS A 251 -17.67 -15.49 -16.90
C LYS A 251 -18.67 -14.83 -15.94
N PRO A 252 -19.64 -14.04 -16.43
CA PRO A 252 -20.68 -13.50 -15.57
C PRO A 252 -21.46 -14.65 -14.93
N VAL A 253 -21.72 -14.52 -13.62
CA VAL A 253 -22.67 -15.41 -12.93
C VAL A 253 -24.02 -15.27 -13.65
N PRO A 254 -24.63 -16.36 -14.13
CA PRO A 254 -25.96 -16.29 -14.72
C PRO A 254 -26.93 -15.77 -13.64
N HIS A 255 -27.69 -14.74 -14.00
CA HIS A 255 -28.76 -14.18 -13.17
C HIS A 255 -29.83 -15.22 -12.80
#